data_AF-A0A3D0RXA2-F1
#
_entry.id   AF-A0A3D0RXA2-F1
#
_cell.length_a   1.000
_cell.length_b   1.000
_cell.length_c   1.000
_cell.angle_alpha   90.00
_cell.angle_beta   90.00
_cell.angle_gamma   90.00
#
_symmetry.space_group_name_H-M   'P 1'
#
loop_
_entity.id
_entity.type
_entity.pdbx_description
1 polymer ?
#
loop_
_entity_poly.entity_id
_entity_poly.type
_entity_poly.pdbx_seq_one_letter_code
_entity_poly.pdbx_strand_id
1 'polypeptide(L)'
;MRAPRPGTADRWGPPPRLLVVTGAVVLAVATVLAILGATRAGITTDEPIHVMRLRNYFDTGWYALDWDYGGAGPGGDGTNTYVYAPVTMLLLHGWCWLWGVEGWHTVSTSEHAYHVRHLGVVVIGLLGVAAVAATGRVVLRYWRWGLVAAAALSAVPMWTGHAMFNVKDTPVATGHTLATLGLLLCIRTTTPRLAVGLARAGCLTAGLVLTLGTRPGMWSGLLILLLVAVVGVLYLPATRRLRATTLAEIVASCLVAAGVLVATYLNLFGSPLRALPRTSEASSSFLGGEKTDRWYVPRHLIEELPLLLLLFAITGVVAVAVLLLRDRRDERVLSTRLSLVGVQALALPVAAIVLGSDLYHGLRQLLFAIPALAVLATYGIAWWLQRPRPEAWLVASAASVALVLPTIDQVTLQPYQTTYVNLATDLLVGRDKPADSRPGGDYWRVSIPELV
;
A
#
# COMPACT_ATOMS: atom_id res chain seq x y z
N MET A 1 37.27 -19.37 26.34
CA MET A 1 36.94 -19.30 24.91
C MET A 1 35.47 -18.91 24.78
N ARG A 2 35.15 -17.71 24.27
CA ARG A 2 33.76 -17.32 23.99
C ARG A 2 33.29 -18.09 22.75
N ALA A 3 32.20 -18.83 22.87
CA ALA A 3 31.57 -19.51 21.74
C ALA A 3 31.31 -18.50 20.59
N PRO A 4 31.49 -18.90 19.32
CA PRO A 4 31.14 -18.04 18.19
C PRO A 4 29.67 -17.65 18.33
N ARG A 5 29.38 -16.35 18.38
CA ARG A 5 27.99 -15.90 18.24
C ARG A 5 27.50 -16.36 16.88
N PRO A 6 26.29 -16.98 16.78
CA PRO A 6 25.76 -17.39 15.49
C PRO A 6 25.76 -16.18 14.56
N GLY A 7 26.33 -16.36 13.37
CA GLY A 7 26.35 -15.30 12.36
C GLY A 7 24.92 -14.83 12.06
N THR A 8 24.79 -13.66 11.44
CA THR A 8 23.50 -13.08 11.01
C THR A 8 22.64 -14.01 10.14
N ALA A 9 23.21 -15.15 9.67
CA ALA A 9 22.53 -16.33 9.13
C ALA A 9 21.29 -16.77 9.95
N ASP A 10 21.41 -16.84 11.29
CA ASP A 10 20.48 -17.57 12.17
C ASP A 10 19.67 -16.70 13.14
N ARG A 11 19.62 -15.37 12.92
CA ARG A 11 18.96 -14.46 13.89
C ARG A 11 17.48 -14.79 14.11
N TRP A 12 16.81 -15.37 13.10
CA TRP A 12 15.39 -15.72 13.19
C TRP A 12 15.20 -17.19 12.84
N GLY A 13 14.51 -17.94 13.69
CA GLY A 13 13.95 -19.24 13.32
C GLY A 13 12.66 -19.10 12.50
N PRO A 14 12.12 -20.19 11.95
CA PRO A 14 10.78 -20.18 11.38
C PRO A 14 9.74 -19.82 12.46
N PRO A 15 8.61 -19.18 12.10
CA PRO A 15 7.56 -18.88 13.06
C PRO A 15 6.92 -20.18 13.60
N PRO A 16 6.33 -20.13 14.81
CA PRO A 16 5.59 -21.25 15.39
C PRO A 16 4.50 -21.76 14.46
N ARG A 17 4.26 -23.07 14.46
CA ARG A 17 3.26 -23.72 13.58
C ARG A 17 1.87 -23.13 13.76
N LEU A 18 1.47 -22.86 15.01
CA LEU A 18 0.19 -22.21 15.33
C LEU A 18 0.01 -20.92 14.52
N LEU A 19 0.97 -20.01 14.58
CA LEU A 19 0.91 -18.73 13.88
C LEU A 19 0.86 -18.88 12.35
N VAL A 20 1.54 -19.89 11.80
CA VAL A 20 1.49 -20.20 10.36
C VAL A 20 0.11 -20.70 9.94
N VAL A 21 -0.48 -21.63 10.69
CA VAL A 21 -1.81 -22.16 10.39
C VAL A 21 -2.86 -21.06 10.52
N THR A 22 -2.81 -20.28 11.62
CA THR A 22 -3.67 -19.11 11.81
C THR A 22 -3.54 -18.13 10.65
N GLY A 23 -2.32 -17.79 10.25
CA GLY A 23 -2.07 -16.88 9.14
C GLY A 23 -2.62 -17.40 7.81
N ALA A 24 -2.51 -18.70 7.53
CA ALA A 24 -3.08 -19.31 6.32
C ALA A 24 -4.61 -19.21 6.30
N VAL A 25 -5.27 -19.50 7.43
CA VAL A 25 -6.74 -19.40 7.55
C VAL A 25 -7.20 -17.95 7.37
N VAL A 26 -6.56 -17.01 8.06
CA VAL A 26 -6.88 -15.57 7.95
C VAL A 26 -6.73 -15.08 6.51
N LEU A 27 -5.62 -15.43 5.85
CA LEU A 27 -5.40 -15.06 4.45
C LEU A 27 -6.48 -15.64 3.51
N ALA A 28 -6.86 -16.90 3.72
CA ALA A 28 -7.91 -17.54 2.93
C ALA A 28 -9.28 -16.86 3.15
N VAL A 29 -9.66 -16.62 4.40
CA VAL A 29 -10.93 -15.94 4.75
C VAL A 29 -10.96 -14.53 4.17
N ALA A 30 -9.93 -13.72 4.38
CA ALA A 30 -9.88 -12.35 3.86
C ALA A 30 -9.92 -12.31 2.32
N THR A 31 -9.29 -13.28 1.64
CA THR A 31 -9.38 -13.40 0.17
C THR A 31 -10.82 -13.67 -0.28
N VAL A 32 -11.52 -14.58 0.40
CA VAL A 32 -12.93 -14.87 0.12
C VAL A 32 -13.80 -13.63 0.38
N LEU A 33 -13.57 -12.91 1.48
CA LEU A 33 -14.30 -11.68 1.80
C LEU A 33 -14.08 -10.59 0.75
N ALA A 34 -12.85 -10.41 0.25
CA ALA A 34 -12.55 -9.46 -0.83
C ALA A 34 -13.31 -9.80 -2.12
N ILE A 35 -13.33 -11.08 -2.52
CA ILE A 35 -14.05 -11.54 -3.73
C ILE A 35 -15.57 -11.41 -3.56
N LEU A 36 -16.11 -11.83 -2.41
CA LEU A 36 -17.54 -11.66 -2.10
C LEU A 36 -17.91 -10.18 -2.02
N GLY A 37 -17.01 -9.34 -1.51
CA GLY A 37 -17.21 -7.90 -1.39
C GLY A 37 -17.29 -7.23 -2.75
N ALA A 38 -16.41 -7.63 -3.69
CA ALA A 38 -16.43 -7.14 -5.06
C ALA A 38 -17.78 -7.34 -5.80
N THR A 39 -18.59 -8.30 -5.37
CA THR A 39 -19.90 -8.59 -6.00
C THR A 39 -21.10 -8.20 -5.14
N ARG A 40 -20.87 -7.79 -3.88
CA ARG A 40 -21.92 -7.40 -2.92
C ARG A 40 -21.86 -5.95 -2.53
N ALA A 41 -20.71 -5.31 -2.67
CA ALA A 41 -20.60 -3.86 -2.55
C ALA A 41 -21.31 -3.23 -3.74
N GLY A 42 -22.20 -2.27 -3.48
CA GLY A 42 -22.79 -1.44 -4.51
C GLY A 42 -21.74 -0.57 -5.21
N ILE A 43 -22.18 0.15 -6.25
CA ILE A 43 -21.34 1.12 -6.96
C ILE A 43 -21.00 2.26 -6.00
N THR A 44 -19.72 2.46 -5.74
CA THR A 44 -19.28 3.44 -4.73
C THR A 44 -19.15 4.84 -5.30
N THR A 45 -19.20 5.84 -4.41
CA THR A 45 -19.22 7.29 -4.76
C THR A 45 -18.17 7.71 -5.81
N ASP A 46 -16.97 7.13 -5.78
CA ASP A 46 -15.85 7.56 -6.63
C ASP A 46 -15.76 6.80 -7.96
N GLU A 47 -16.40 5.65 -8.11
CA GLU A 47 -16.22 4.83 -9.31
C GLU A 47 -16.84 5.44 -10.56
N PRO A 48 -18.08 5.99 -10.52
CA PRO A 48 -18.62 6.76 -11.64
C PRO A 48 -17.74 7.94 -12.04
N ILE A 49 -17.12 8.60 -11.06
CA ILE A 49 -16.18 9.71 -11.27
C ILE A 49 -14.97 9.23 -12.09
N HIS A 50 -14.41 8.06 -11.77
CA HIS A 50 -13.29 7.50 -12.51
C HIS A 50 -13.67 6.95 -13.90
N VAL A 51 -14.89 6.43 -14.05
CA VAL A 51 -15.44 6.08 -15.37
C VAL A 51 -15.58 7.30 -16.27
N MET A 52 -16.10 8.42 -15.75
CA MET A 52 -16.17 9.69 -16.46
C MET A 52 -14.78 10.18 -16.88
N ARG A 53 -13.80 10.16 -15.98
CA ARG A 53 -12.40 10.51 -16.31
C ARG A 53 -11.82 9.66 -17.42
N LEU A 54 -12.12 8.35 -17.44
CA LEU A 54 -11.62 7.47 -18.49
C LEU A 54 -12.24 7.77 -19.85
N ARG A 55 -13.55 8.06 -19.90
CA ARG A 55 -14.23 8.51 -21.13
C ARG A 55 -13.58 9.79 -21.68
N ASN A 56 -13.42 10.80 -20.82
CA ASN A 56 -12.75 12.05 -21.20
C ASN A 56 -11.30 11.82 -21.65
N TYR A 57 -10.60 10.86 -21.05
CA TYR A 57 -9.25 10.52 -21.47
C TYR A 57 -9.22 9.92 -22.89
N PHE A 58 -10.20 9.09 -23.28
CA PHE A 58 -10.29 8.60 -24.65
C PHE A 58 -10.68 9.69 -25.65
N ASP A 59 -11.54 10.63 -25.25
CA ASP A 59 -12.03 11.68 -26.15
C ASP A 59 -11.02 12.84 -26.32
N THR A 60 -10.30 13.19 -25.26
CA THR A 60 -9.50 14.43 -25.19
C THR A 60 -8.02 14.21 -24.85
N GLY A 61 -7.65 12.99 -24.44
CA GLY A 61 -6.33 12.69 -23.88
C GLY A 61 -6.12 13.20 -22.44
N TRP A 62 -7.12 13.80 -21.80
CA TRP A 62 -7.05 14.26 -20.41
C TRP A 62 -7.91 13.41 -19.47
N TYR A 63 -7.30 12.90 -18.40
CA TYR A 63 -7.98 12.14 -17.36
C TYR A 63 -8.65 13.07 -16.33
N ALA A 64 -9.61 13.85 -16.80
CA ALA A 64 -10.26 14.95 -16.08
C ALA A 64 -11.78 14.73 -15.94
N LEU A 65 -12.42 15.48 -15.02
CA LEU A 65 -13.87 15.53 -14.92
C LEU A 65 -14.44 16.48 -15.97
N ASP A 66 -15.72 16.33 -16.32
CA ASP A 66 -16.40 17.16 -17.33
C ASP A 66 -16.30 18.65 -17.00
N TRP A 67 -16.47 19.00 -15.71
CA TRP A 67 -16.40 20.37 -15.22
C TRP A 67 -14.97 20.84 -14.90
N ASP A 68 -14.00 19.93 -14.87
CA ASP A 68 -12.58 20.26 -14.71
C ASP A 68 -11.89 20.50 -16.06
N TYR A 69 -12.62 20.41 -17.19
CA TYR A 69 -12.08 20.52 -18.54
C TYR A 69 -12.64 21.75 -19.27
N GLY A 70 -11.74 22.66 -19.70
CA GLY A 70 -12.10 23.93 -20.35
C GLY A 70 -12.04 23.91 -21.88
N GLY A 71 -12.10 22.74 -22.53
CA GLY A 71 -12.05 22.60 -24.00
C GLY A 71 -10.65 22.67 -24.63
N ALA A 72 -9.68 23.35 -23.99
CA ALA A 72 -8.29 23.42 -24.45
C ALA A 72 -7.29 22.70 -23.51
N GLY A 73 -7.78 22.12 -22.41
CA GLY A 73 -6.97 21.54 -21.34
C GLY A 73 -7.68 21.59 -19.98
N PRO A 74 -6.97 21.24 -18.89
CA PRO A 74 -7.48 21.36 -17.53
C PRO A 74 -7.97 22.80 -17.29
N GLY A 75 -9.15 22.95 -16.69
CA GLY A 75 -9.56 24.20 -16.05
C GLY A 75 -8.52 24.62 -15.03
N GLY A 76 -8.45 25.92 -14.72
CA GLY A 76 -7.30 26.59 -14.07
C GLY A 76 -6.77 26.00 -12.77
N ASP A 77 -5.85 26.74 -12.13
CA ASP A 77 -5.13 26.31 -10.93
C ASP A 77 -6.11 26.07 -9.75
N GLY A 78 -6.54 24.82 -9.58
CA GLY A 78 -7.60 24.41 -8.65
C GLY A 78 -8.40 23.17 -9.09
N THR A 79 -8.27 22.74 -10.34
CA THR A 79 -8.97 21.52 -10.81
C THR A 79 -8.34 20.23 -10.29
N ASN A 80 -9.17 19.21 -10.08
CA ASN A 80 -8.73 17.87 -9.67
C ASN A 80 -8.15 17.05 -10.82
N THR A 81 -7.80 17.69 -11.95
CA THR A 81 -7.24 17.04 -13.14
C THR A 81 -5.87 16.43 -12.89
N TYR A 82 -5.07 17.05 -12.02
CA TYR A 82 -3.69 16.63 -11.75
C TYR A 82 -3.56 15.61 -10.60
N VAL A 83 -4.67 15.27 -9.93
CA VAL A 83 -4.64 14.39 -8.75
C VAL A 83 -4.47 12.92 -9.15
N TYR A 84 -5.14 12.51 -10.23
CA TYR A 84 -5.20 11.12 -10.67
C TYR A 84 -4.72 10.95 -12.12
N ALA A 85 -4.30 9.74 -12.44
CA ALA A 85 -3.86 9.34 -13.77
C ALA A 85 -4.55 8.04 -14.22
N PRO A 86 -4.58 7.72 -15.53
CA PRO A 86 -5.49 6.71 -16.08
C PRO A 86 -5.01 5.27 -15.93
N VAL A 87 -3.79 4.99 -15.45
CA VAL A 87 -3.18 3.64 -15.54
C VAL A 87 -4.07 2.56 -14.92
N THR A 88 -4.56 2.76 -13.69
CA THR A 88 -5.44 1.76 -13.08
C THR A 88 -6.72 1.58 -13.88
N MET A 89 -7.39 2.67 -14.28
CA MET A 89 -8.63 2.56 -15.04
C MET A 89 -8.42 1.92 -16.42
N LEU A 90 -7.27 2.13 -17.07
CA LEU A 90 -6.91 1.44 -18.30
C LEU A 90 -6.68 -0.06 -18.08
N LEU A 91 -6.05 -0.46 -16.98
CA LEU A 91 -5.92 -1.87 -16.61
C LEU A 91 -7.29 -2.51 -16.35
N LEU A 92 -8.17 -1.82 -15.62
CA LEU A 92 -9.52 -2.29 -15.33
C LEU A 92 -10.42 -2.29 -16.58
N HIS A 93 -10.23 -1.36 -17.51
CA HIS A 93 -10.89 -1.35 -18.81
C HIS A 93 -10.44 -2.53 -19.67
N GLY A 94 -9.12 -2.76 -19.77
CA GLY A 94 -8.58 -3.93 -20.44
C GLY A 94 -9.08 -5.24 -19.83
N TRP A 95 -9.21 -5.29 -18.50
CA TRP A 95 -9.84 -6.41 -17.79
C TRP A 95 -11.31 -6.60 -18.22
N CYS A 96 -12.14 -5.55 -18.19
CA CYS A 96 -13.53 -5.63 -18.63
C CYS A 96 -13.67 -6.04 -20.10
N TRP A 97 -12.78 -5.56 -20.97
CA TRP A 97 -12.71 -5.95 -22.38
C TRP A 97 -12.39 -7.44 -22.53
N LEU A 98 -11.43 -7.98 -21.78
CA LEU A 98 -11.11 -9.41 -21.78
C LEU A 98 -12.31 -10.28 -21.37
N TRP A 99 -13.19 -9.77 -20.51
CA TRP A 99 -14.42 -10.43 -20.08
C TRP A 99 -15.64 -10.12 -20.96
N GLY A 100 -15.47 -9.38 -22.07
CA GLY A 100 -16.54 -9.05 -23.01
C GLY A 100 -17.59 -8.06 -22.48
N VAL A 101 -17.27 -7.34 -21.41
CA VAL A 101 -18.19 -6.38 -20.75
C VAL A 101 -18.09 -4.98 -21.35
N GLU A 102 -16.94 -4.66 -21.95
CA GLU A 102 -16.65 -3.39 -22.59
C GLU A 102 -16.04 -3.60 -23.98
N GLY A 103 -16.34 -2.71 -24.92
CA GLY A 103 -15.59 -2.56 -26.17
C GLY A 103 -14.39 -1.63 -26.02
N TRP A 104 -13.46 -1.66 -26.99
CA TRP A 104 -12.15 -0.98 -26.92
C TRP A 104 -12.21 0.55 -26.72
N HIS A 105 -13.30 1.20 -27.12
CA HIS A 105 -13.51 2.65 -26.96
C HIS A 105 -14.78 2.99 -26.16
N THR A 106 -15.35 2.01 -25.47
CA THR A 106 -16.62 2.17 -24.77
C THR A 106 -16.46 1.79 -23.30
N VAL A 107 -16.63 2.76 -22.41
CA VAL A 107 -16.57 2.52 -20.96
C VAL A 107 -18.01 2.37 -20.43
N SER A 108 -18.37 1.19 -19.96
CA SER A 108 -19.72 0.83 -19.51
C SER A 108 -19.99 1.32 -18.09
N THR A 109 -21.19 1.88 -17.87
CA THR A 109 -21.70 2.26 -16.54
C THR A 109 -22.71 1.25 -16.00
N SER A 110 -22.81 0.06 -16.62
CA SER A 110 -23.67 -1.01 -16.08
C SER A 110 -23.13 -1.54 -14.76
N GLU A 111 -24.03 -1.99 -13.89
CA GLU A 111 -23.69 -2.68 -12.63
C GLU A 111 -22.71 -3.85 -12.86
N HIS A 112 -22.96 -4.66 -13.89
CA HIS A 112 -22.09 -5.77 -14.24
C HIS A 112 -20.64 -5.32 -14.54
N ALA A 113 -20.46 -4.19 -15.22
CA ALA A 113 -19.14 -3.64 -15.47
C ALA A 113 -18.43 -3.21 -14.18
N TYR A 114 -19.14 -2.62 -13.22
CA TYR A 114 -18.57 -2.30 -11.91
C TYR A 114 -18.14 -3.55 -11.16
N HIS A 115 -18.96 -4.59 -11.10
CA HIS A 115 -18.57 -5.87 -10.46
C HIS A 115 -17.32 -6.49 -11.12
N VAL A 116 -17.19 -6.42 -12.43
CA VAL A 116 -15.99 -6.92 -13.13
C VAL A 116 -14.77 -6.07 -12.80
N ARG A 117 -14.89 -4.74 -12.72
CA ARG A 117 -13.81 -3.85 -12.25
C ARG A 117 -13.43 -4.09 -10.80
N HIS A 118 -14.40 -4.27 -9.91
CA HIS A 118 -14.19 -4.62 -8.50
C HIS A 118 -13.30 -5.87 -8.40
N LEU A 119 -13.60 -6.93 -9.15
CA LEU A 119 -12.77 -8.13 -9.21
C LEU A 119 -11.34 -7.84 -9.71
N GLY A 120 -11.19 -6.92 -10.68
CA GLY A 120 -9.88 -6.42 -11.10
C GLY A 120 -9.12 -5.71 -9.97
N VAL A 121 -9.81 -4.90 -9.16
CA VAL A 121 -9.22 -4.27 -7.95
C VAL A 121 -8.81 -5.32 -6.93
N VAL A 122 -9.61 -6.38 -6.73
CA VAL A 122 -9.26 -7.50 -5.85
C VAL A 122 -7.96 -8.15 -6.32
N VAL A 123 -7.80 -8.40 -7.63
CA VAL A 123 -6.55 -8.95 -8.19
C VAL A 123 -5.36 -8.03 -7.88
N ILE A 124 -5.52 -6.72 -8.07
CA ILE A 124 -4.49 -5.73 -7.71
C ILE A 124 -4.17 -5.78 -6.21
N GLY A 125 -5.19 -5.81 -5.35
CA GLY A 125 -5.01 -5.96 -3.90
C GLY A 125 -4.27 -7.25 -3.52
N LEU A 126 -4.58 -8.38 -4.14
CA LEU A 126 -3.88 -9.65 -3.92
C LEU A 126 -2.42 -9.60 -4.37
N LEU A 127 -2.10 -8.85 -5.44
CA LEU A 127 -0.70 -8.57 -5.80
C LEU A 127 0.02 -7.76 -4.70
N GLY A 128 -0.66 -6.81 -4.06
CA GLY A 128 -0.16 -6.08 -2.89
C GLY A 128 0.12 -7.01 -1.71
N VAL A 129 -0.79 -7.94 -1.41
CA VAL A 129 -0.61 -8.96 -0.38
C VAL A 129 0.57 -9.88 -0.69
N ALA A 130 0.72 -10.31 -1.95
CA ALA A 130 1.86 -11.11 -2.40
C ALA A 130 3.20 -10.33 -2.26
N ALA A 131 3.20 -9.03 -2.57
CA ALA A 131 4.36 -8.17 -2.40
C ALA A 131 4.75 -8.02 -0.92
N VAL A 132 3.78 -7.92 -0.01
CA VAL A 132 4.01 -7.97 1.44
C VAL A 132 4.58 -9.33 1.87
N ALA A 133 4.04 -10.43 1.35
CA ALA A 133 4.56 -11.76 1.65
C ALA A 133 6.04 -11.91 1.23
N ALA A 134 6.36 -11.46 0.01
CA ALA A 134 7.72 -11.46 -0.50
C ALA A 134 8.64 -10.55 0.33
N THR A 135 8.17 -9.37 0.73
CA THR A 135 8.91 -8.45 1.60
C THR A 135 9.21 -9.08 2.96
N GLY A 136 8.20 -9.69 3.61
CA GLY A 136 8.36 -10.45 4.85
C GLY A 136 9.37 -11.59 4.70
N ARG A 137 9.30 -12.35 3.59
CA ARG A 137 10.28 -13.40 3.24
C ARG A 137 11.69 -12.84 3.08
N VAL A 138 11.87 -11.68 2.47
CA VAL A 138 13.18 -11.07 2.20
C VAL A 138 13.81 -10.55 3.50
N VAL A 139 13.01 -9.97 4.39
CA VAL A 139 13.46 -9.42 5.68
C VAL A 139 13.72 -10.53 6.70
N LEU A 140 12.78 -11.48 6.87
CA LEU A 140 12.82 -12.50 7.91
C LEU A 140 13.29 -13.89 7.43
N ARG A 141 13.63 -14.03 6.15
CA ARG A 141 14.27 -15.19 5.51
C ARG A 141 13.46 -16.49 5.37
N TYR A 142 12.25 -16.58 5.92
CA TYR A 142 11.37 -17.75 5.76
C TYR A 142 10.07 -17.38 5.05
N TRP A 143 9.59 -18.24 4.14
CA TRP A 143 8.31 -18.02 3.46
C TRP A 143 7.13 -18.07 4.43
N ARG A 144 7.28 -18.85 5.51
CA ARG A 144 6.36 -18.84 6.63
C ARG A 144 6.20 -17.46 7.26
N TRP A 145 7.27 -16.66 7.35
CA TRP A 145 7.16 -15.27 7.81
C TRP A 145 6.52 -14.36 6.75
N GLY A 146 6.73 -14.65 5.47
CA GLY A 146 5.98 -14.01 4.39
C GLY A 146 4.47 -14.24 4.49
N LEU A 147 4.05 -15.48 4.76
CA LEU A 147 2.65 -15.82 5.02
C LEU A 147 2.08 -15.02 6.21
N VAL A 148 2.83 -14.92 7.32
CA VAL A 148 2.40 -14.13 8.48
C VAL A 148 2.27 -12.65 8.13
N ALA A 149 3.17 -12.09 7.32
CA ALA A 149 3.06 -10.70 6.85
C ALA A 149 1.85 -10.47 5.95
N ALA A 150 1.58 -11.39 5.03
CA ALA A 150 0.38 -11.36 4.20
C ALA A 150 -0.90 -11.44 5.04
N ALA A 151 -0.92 -12.32 6.03
CA ALA A 151 -2.02 -12.45 6.97
C ALA A 151 -2.19 -11.18 7.82
N ALA A 152 -1.10 -10.56 8.28
CA ALA A 152 -1.14 -9.31 9.04
C ALA A 152 -1.76 -8.17 8.22
N LEU A 153 -1.45 -8.06 6.93
CA LEU A 153 -2.09 -7.09 6.05
C LEU A 153 -3.57 -7.42 5.82
N SER A 154 -3.88 -8.68 5.53
CA SER A 154 -5.26 -9.14 5.24
C SER A 154 -6.17 -9.10 6.47
N ALA A 155 -5.58 -9.15 7.68
CA ALA A 155 -6.28 -8.96 8.94
C ALA A 155 -6.68 -7.49 9.17
N VAL A 156 -6.10 -6.52 8.46
CA VAL A 156 -6.50 -5.11 8.56
C VAL A 156 -7.78 -4.89 7.75
N PRO A 157 -8.93 -4.60 8.39
CA PRO A 157 -10.22 -4.51 7.69
C PRO A 157 -10.23 -3.44 6.59
N MET A 158 -9.57 -2.30 6.84
CA MET A 158 -9.38 -1.23 5.86
C MET A 158 -8.72 -1.73 4.56
N TRP A 159 -7.74 -2.63 4.63
CA TRP A 159 -7.09 -3.17 3.43
C TRP A 159 -8.06 -4.04 2.64
N THR A 160 -8.69 -5.03 3.29
CA THR A 160 -9.63 -5.94 2.62
C THR A 160 -10.83 -5.19 2.06
N GLY A 161 -11.40 -4.23 2.81
CA GLY A 161 -12.52 -3.40 2.36
C GLY A 161 -12.19 -2.57 1.13
N HIS A 162 -11.06 -1.87 1.12
CA HIS A 162 -10.66 -1.11 -0.07
C HIS A 162 -10.26 -2.00 -1.24
N ALA A 163 -9.75 -3.22 -0.99
CA ALA A 163 -9.42 -4.16 -2.07
C ALA A 163 -10.66 -4.65 -2.84
N MET A 164 -11.87 -4.46 -2.29
CA MET A 164 -13.11 -4.86 -2.97
C MET A 164 -13.44 -3.98 -4.18
N PHE A 165 -13.16 -2.67 -4.13
CA PHE A 165 -13.63 -1.73 -5.17
C PHE A 165 -12.77 -0.46 -5.33
N ASN A 166 -11.88 -0.11 -4.41
CA ASN A 166 -11.20 1.20 -4.43
C ASN A 166 -10.17 1.29 -5.56
N VAL A 167 -10.59 1.87 -6.69
CA VAL A 167 -9.81 2.04 -7.92
C VAL A 167 -8.66 3.05 -7.83
N LYS A 168 -8.52 3.79 -6.73
CA LYS A 168 -7.49 4.84 -6.59
C LYS A 168 -6.47 4.56 -5.50
N ASP A 169 -6.87 4.13 -4.31
CA ASP A 169 -5.92 3.97 -3.20
C ASP A 169 -5.30 2.56 -3.14
N THR A 170 -6.08 1.50 -3.43
CA THR A 170 -5.58 0.11 -3.46
C THR A 170 -4.46 -0.09 -4.49
N PRO A 171 -4.57 0.39 -5.74
CA PRO A 171 -3.47 0.29 -6.71
C PRO A 171 -2.25 1.10 -6.32
N VAL A 172 -2.44 2.29 -5.76
CA VAL A 172 -1.31 3.13 -5.28
C VAL A 172 -0.56 2.41 -4.17
N ALA A 173 -1.27 1.85 -3.20
CA ALA A 173 -0.67 1.09 -2.11
C ALA A 173 0.05 -0.18 -2.59
N THR A 174 -0.56 -0.89 -3.54
CA THR A 174 0.03 -2.07 -4.19
C THR A 174 1.30 -1.71 -4.95
N GLY A 175 1.22 -0.68 -5.80
CA GLY A 175 2.35 -0.20 -6.61
C GLY A 175 3.50 0.27 -5.74
N HIS A 176 3.22 1.03 -4.67
CA HIS A 176 4.25 1.53 -3.77
C HIS A 176 4.95 0.37 -3.04
N THR A 177 4.19 -0.66 -2.65
CA THR A 177 4.74 -1.89 -2.05
C THR A 177 5.59 -2.70 -3.03
N LEU A 178 5.18 -2.80 -4.30
CA LEU A 178 6.00 -3.43 -5.35
C LEU A 178 7.29 -2.65 -5.61
N ALA A 179 7.24 -1.32 -5.64
CA ALA A 179 8.43 -0.48 -5.77
C ALA A 179 9.38 -0.69 -4.58
N THR A 180 8.85 -0.67 -3.35
CA THR A 180 9.61 -1.00 -2.14
C THR A 180 10.25 -2.39 -2.23
N LEU A 181 9.50 -3.42 -2.63
CA LEU A 181 10.03 -4.77 -2.81
C LEU A 181 11.16 -4.80 -3.86
N GLY A 182 10.98 -4.16 -5.01
CA GLY A 182 12.00 -4.06 -6.06
C GLY A 182 13.30 -3.44 -5.53
N LEU A 183 13.19 -2.34 -4.77
CA LEU A 183 14.34 -1.68 -4.14
C LEU A 183 14.98 -2.54 -3.03
N LEU A 184 14.18 -3.23 -2.20
CA LEU A 184 14.68 -4.17 -1.19
C LEU A 184 15.54 -5.28 -1.82
N LEU A 185 15.13 -5.79 -2.98
CA LEU A 185 15.86 -6.81 -3.73
C LEU A 185 17.17 -6.27 -4.34
N CYS A 186 17.25 -4.96 -4.59
CA CYS A 186 18.50 -4.30 -5.00
C CYS A 186 19.53 -4.20 -3.87
N ILE A 187 19.10 -4.16 -2.60
CA ILE A 187 20.00 -4.10 -1.43
C ILE A 187 20.65 -5.48 -1.18
N ARG A 188 21.92 -5.64 -1.59
CA ARG A 188 22.66 -6.92 -1.55
C ARG A 188 24.18 -6.77 -1.63
N THR A 189 24.90 -7.83 -1.25
CA THR A 189 26.37 -7.91 -1.30
C THR A 189 26.91 -8.90 -2.34
N THR A 190 26.04 -9.67 -3.01
CA THR A 190 26.40 -10.67 -4.02
C THR A 190 25.60 -10.48 -5.32
N THR A 191 26.18 -10.91 -6.45
CA THR A 191 25.54 -10.91 -7.78
C THR A 191 24.30 -11.81 -7.79
N PRO A 192 23.18 -11.41 -8.43
CA PRO A 192 21.92 -12.13 -8.29
C PRO A 192 21.84 -13.22 -9.37
N ARG A 193 20.95 -14.19 -9.17
CA ARG A 193 20.51 -15.03 -10.29
C ARG A 193 19.66 -14.21 -11.25
N LEU A 194 19.67 -14.53 -12.55
CA LEU A 194 18.90 -13.81 -13.57
C LEU A 194 17.42 -13.65 -13.20
N ALA A 195 16.77 -14.70 -12.69
CA ALA A 195 15.36 -14.65 -12.29
C ALA A 195 15.08 -13.59 -11.20
N VAL A 196 15.95 -13.49 -10.19
CA VAL A 196 15.87 -12.43 -9.17
C VAL A 196 16.16 -11.06 -9.80
N GLY A 197 17.05 -11.06 -10.79
CA GLY A 197 17.41 -9.92 -11.61
C GLY A 197 16.22 -9.30 -12.37
N LEU A 198 15.38 -10.15 -12.95
CA LEU A 198 14.16 -9.78 -13.65
C LEU A 198 13.04 -9.41 -12.67
N ALA A 199 12.88 -10.19 -11.59
CA ALA A 199 11.86 -9.93 -10.57
C ALA A 199 11.99 -8.54 -9.95
N ARG A 200 13.20 -8.09 -9.59
CA ARG A 200 13.42 -6.74 -9.05
C ARG A 200 13.08 -5.62 -10.04
N ALA A 201 13.47 -5.78 -11.32
CA ALA A 201 13.25 -4.77 -12.34
C ALA A 201 11.75 -4.70 -12.66
N GLY A 202 11.11 -5.86 -12.81
CA GLY A 202 9.66 -5.97 -12.96
C GLY A 202 8.90 -5.35 -11.79
N CYS A 203 9.25 -5.68 -10.54
CA CYS A 203 8.60 -5.10 -9.36
C CYS A 203 8.79 -3.58 -9.28
N LEU A 204 10.00 -3.08 -9.52
CA LEU A 204 10.28 -1.65 -9.47
C LEU A 204 9.55 -0.90 -10.58
N THR A 205 9.65 -1.36 -11.83
CA THR A 205 8.97 -0.72 -12.97
C THR A 205 7.46 -0.79 -12.83
N ALA A 206 6.88 -1.97 -12.56
CA ALA A 206 5.44 -2.10 -12.36
C ALA A 206 4.94 -1.29 -11.16
N GLY A 207 5.71 -1.28 -10.07
CA GLY A 207 5.39 -0.49 -8.88
C GLY A 207 5.37 1.01 -9.14
N LEU A 208 6.39 1.55 -9.83
CA LEU A 208 6.45 2.95 -10.22
C LEU A 208 5.31 3.33 -11.18
N VAL A 209 5.06 2.51 -12.21
CA VAL A 209 3.98 2.74 -13.19
C VAL A 209 2.62 2.73 -12.51
N LEU A 210 2.33 1.73 -11.65
CA LEU A 210 1.04 1.64 -10.98
C LEU A 210 0.82 2.77 -9.97
N THR A 211 1.85 3.12 -9.20
CA THR A 211 1.76 4.20 -8.20
C THR A 211 1.56 5.56 -8.86
N LEU A 212 2.50 5.97 -9.71
CA LEU A 212 2.47 7.30 -10.35
C LEU A 212 1.37 7.41 -11.39
N GLY A 213 1.12 6.32 -12.11
CA GLY A 213 0.07 6.25 -13.12
C GLY A 213 -1.34 6.21 -12.56
N THR A 214 -1.51 6.04 -11.24
CA THR A 214 -2.80 6.17 -10.56
C THR A 214 -2.89 7.48 -9.78
N ARG A 215 -1.84 7.81 -9.02
CA ARG A 215 -1.75 9.04 -8.22
C ARG A 215 -0.36 9.68 -8.34
N PRO A 216 -0.14 10.55 -9.34
CA PRO A 216 1.17 11.15 -9.62
C PRO A 216 1.78 11.90 -8.44
N GLY A 217 0.94 12.48 -7.56
CA GLY A 217 1.38 13.20 -6.36
C GLY A 217 2.25 12.39 -5.38
N MET A 218 2.26 11.06 -5.51
CA MET A 218 3.10 10.14 -4.74
C MET A 218 4.59 10.17 -5.12
N TRP A 219 4.98 10.92 -6.16
CA TRP A 219 6.37 11.00 -6.62
C TRP A 219 7.35 11.43 -5.52
N SER A 220 6.94 12.29 -4.60
CA SER A 220 7.77 12.75 -3.49
C SER A 220 8.13 11.61 -2.54
N GLY A 221 7.15 10.78 -2.15
CA GLY A 221 7.39 9.60 -1.33
C GLY A 221 8.27 8.56 -2.02
N LEU A 222 8.05 8.32 -3.32
CA LEU A 222 8.88 7.43 -4.13
C LEU A 222 10.31 7.96 -4.30
N LEU A 223 10.50 9.27 -4.40
CA LEU A 223 11.83 9.89 -4.48
C LEU A 223 12.62 9.68 -3.19
N ILE A 224 11.99 9.87 -2.02
CA ILE A 224 12.63 9.58 -0.72
C ILE A 224 13.01 8.11 -0.64
N LEU A 225 12.13 7.21 -1.07
CA LEU A 225 12.39 5.76 -1.11
C LEU A 225 13.57 5.41 -2.02
N LEU A 226 13.64 5.99 -3.23
CA LEU A 226 14.75 5.82 -4.16
C LEU A 226 16.06 6.37 -3.59
N LEU A 227 16.03 7.54 -2.94
CA LEU A 227 17.20 8.13 -2.30
C LEU A 227 17.77 7.22 -1.22
N VAL A 228 16.91 6.69 -0.34
CA VAL A 228 17.34 5.73 0.71
C VAL A 228 17.92 4.46 0.09
N ALA A 229 17.33 3.96 -1.01
CA ALA A 229 17.86 2.79 -1.70
C ALA A 229 19.26 3.06 -2.31
N VAL A 230 19.45 4.20 -2.99
CA VAL A 230 20.73 4.59 -3.58
C VAL A 230 21.80 4.78 -2.51
N VAL A 231 21.50 5.55 -1.46
CA VAL A 231 22.40 5.73 -0.30
C VAL A 231 22.73 4.38 0.32
N GLY A 232 21.73 3.50 0.48
CA GLY A 232 21.89 2.14 0.94
C GLY A 232 22.88 1.33 0.10
N VAL A 233 22.70 1.29 -1.23
CA VAL A 233 23.60 0.60 -2.16
C VAL A 233 25.04 1.13 -2.05
N LEU A 234 25.21 2.45 -1.88
CA LEU A 234 26.52 3.07 -1.71
C LEU A 234 27.17 2.77 -0.36
N TYR A 235 26.35 2.59 0.69
CA TYR A 235 26.78 2.30 2.06
C TYR A 235 27.18 0.83 2.31
N LEU A 236 26.70 -0.09 1.47
CA LEU A 236 26.99 -1.52 1.60
C LEU A 236 28.46 -1.86 1.30
N PRO A 237 29.06 -2.86 2.00
CA PRO A 237 30.39 -3.38 1.69
C PRO A 237 30.35 -4.28 0.44
N ALA A 238 30.11 -3.67 -0.73
CA ALA A 238 29.98 -4.33 -2.03
C ALA A 238 31.08 -3.89 -3.01
N THR A 239 31.43 -4.76 -3.96
CA THR A 239 32.40 -4.44 -5.02
C THR A 239 31.91 -3.25 -5.86
N ARG A 240 32.84 -2.45 -6.42
CA ARG A 240 32.48 -1.29 -7.26
C ARG A 240 31.59 -1.70 -8.44
N ARG A 241 31.88 -2.85 -9.07
CA ARG A 241 31.09 -3.40 -10.18
C ARG A 241 29.65 -3.74 -9.76
N LEU A 242 29.47 -4.36 -8.58
CA LEU A 242 28.14 -4.71 -8.07
C LEU A 242 27.30 -3.46 -7.78
N ARG A 243 27.92 -2.42 -7.20
CA ARG A 243 27.27 -1.12 -6.98
C ARG A 243 26.86 -0.47 -8.29
N ALA A 244 27.79 -0.34 -9.23
CA ALA A 244 27.53 0.28 -10.53
C ALA A 244 26.40 -0.43 -11.30
N THR A 245 26.42 -1.77 -11.36
CA THR A 245 25.37 -2.55 -12.02
C THR A 245 24.02 -2.39 -11.33
N THR A 246 23.98 -2.41 -10.00
CA THR A 246 22.71 -2.22 -9.26
C THR A 246 22.14 -0.82 -9.45
N LEU A 247 22.99 0.22 -9.45
CA LEU A 247 22.56 1.59 -9.72
C LEU A 247 22.06 1.76 -11.16
N ALA A 248 22.78 1.19 -12.13
CA ALA A 248 22.36 1.20 -13.54
C ALA A 248 21.01 0.50 -13.73
N GLU A 249 20.75 -0.60 -13.03
CA GLU A 249 19.47 -1.32 -13.06
C GLU A 249 18.33 -0.50 -12.44
N ILE A 250 18.57 0.19 -11.32
CA ILE A 250 17.58 1.11 -10.72
C ILE A 250 17.25 2.23 -11.72
N VAL A 251 18.27 2.87 -12.29
CA VAL A 251 18.10 3.93 -13.30
C VAL A 251 17.34 3.41 -14.52
N ALA A 252 17.73 2.26 -15.06
CA ALA A 252 17.04 1.65 -16.20
C ALA A 252 15.57 1.35 -15.89
N SER A 253 15.27 0.81 -14.70
CA SER A 253 13.90 0.52 -14.28
C SER A 253 13.05 1.80 -14.16
N CYS A 254 13.64 2.89 -13.65
CA CYS A 254 13.01 4.21 -13.59
C CYS A 254 12.78 4.81 -14.99
N LEU A 255 13.74 4.68 -15.90
CA LEU A 255 13.62 5.18 -17.28
C LEU A 255 12.54 4.41 -18.06
N VAL A 256 12.48 3.08 -17.90
CA VAL A 256 11.42 2.26 -18.50
C VAL A 256 10.06 2.66 -17.92
N ALA A 257 9.96 2.82 -16.59
CA ALA A 257 8.71 3.27 -15.96
C ALA A 257 8.29 4.66 -16.47
N ALA A 258 9.21 5.61 -16.57
CA ALA A 258 8.95 6.93 -17.12
C ALA A 258 8.50 6.86 -18.58
N GLY A 259 9.13 6.03 -19.42
CA GLY A 259 8.72 5.81 -20.79
C GLY A 259 7.30 5.25 -20.91
N VAL A 260 6.94 4.27 -20.07
CA VAL A 260 5.57 3.73 -20.01
C VAL A 260 4.57 4.80 -19.56
N LEU A 261 4.90 5.59 -18.53
CA LEU A 261 4.03 6.66 -18.05
C LEU A 261 3.83 7.77 -19.10
N VAL A 262 4.89 8.16 -19.82
CA VAL A 262 4.80 9.12 -20.94
C VAL A 262 3.95 8.56 -22.09
N ALA A 263 4.17 7.30 -22.47
CA ALA A 263 3.39 6.64 -23.51
C ALA A 263 1.91 6.52 -23.12
N THR A 264 1.62 6.35 -21.83
CA THR A 264 0.24 6.20 -21.34
C THR A 264 -0.44 7.55 -21.13
N TYR A 265 0.24 8.58 -20.62
CA TYR A 265 -0.40 9.86 -20.35
C TYR A 265 0.53 11.02 -20.66
N LEU A 266 0.75 11.24 -21.97
CA LEU A 266 1.66 12.23 -22.53
C LEU A 266 1.37 13.65 -22.01
N ASN A 267 0.09 14.02 -21.90
CA ASN A 267 -0.33 15.34 -21.44
C ASN A 267 0.17 15.68 -20.02
N LEU A 268 0.28 14.68 -19.15
CA LEU A 268 0.81 14.86 -17.80
C LEU A 268 2.33 14.61 -17.74
N PHE A 269 2.78 13.45 -18.23
CA PHE A 269 4.16 13.01 -18.04
C PHE A 269 5.12 13.48 -19.11
N GLY A 270 4.66 14.09 -20.20
CA GLY A 270 5.50 14.70 -21.23
C GLY A 270 6.24 15.96 -20.74
N SER A 271 5.79 16.57 -19.63
CA SER A 271 6.45 17.70 -19.00
C SER A 271 6.53 17.55 -17.46
N PRO A 272 7.21 16.50 -16.96
CA PRO A 272 7.08 16.07 -15.57
C PRO A 272 7.60 17.10 -14.57
N LEU A 273 8.61 17.90 -14.94
CA LEU A 273 9.15 18.97 -14.10
C LEU A 273 8.13 20.10 -13.83
N ARG A 274 7.16 20.29 -14.72
CA ARG A 274 6.06 21.26 -14.54
C ARG A 274 4.84 20.62 -13.89
N ALA A 275 4.52 19.38 -14.26
CA ALA A 275 3.31 18.70 -13.83
C ALA A 275 3.39 18.13 -12.41
N LEU A 276 4.51 17.49 -12.03
CA LEU A 276 4.61 16.75 -10.76
C LEU A 276 4.44 17.64 -9.52
N PRO A 277 5.02 18.86 -9.43
CA PRO A 277 4.76 19.75 -8.30
C PRO A 277 3.27 20.06 -8.11
N ARG A 278 2.56 20.36 -9.21
CA ARG A 278 1.11 20.63 -9.21
C ARG A 278 0.30 19.42 -8.73
N THR A 279 0.73 18.21 -9.08
CA THR A 279 0.03 16.98 -8.65
C THR A 279 0.12 16.78 -7.13
N SER A 280 1.24 17.15 -6.51
CA SER A 280 1.40 17.09 -5.06
C SER A 280 0.58 18.15 -4.35
N GLU A 281 0.59 19.38 -4.86
CA GLU A 281 -0.23 20.48 -4.35
C GLU A 281 -1.71 20.12 -4.40
N ALA A 282 -2.23 19.75 -5.58
CA ALA A 282 -3.62 19.35 -5.78
C ALA A 282 -4.02 18.13 -4.91
N SER A 283 -3.09 17.21 -4.67
CA SER A 283 -3.35 16.06 -3.77
C SER A 283 -3.41 16.46 -2.29
N SER A 284 -2.68 17.51 -1.90
CA SER A 284 -2.55 17.97 -0.51
C SER A 284 -3.61 18.98 -0.09
N SER A 285 -4.28 19.63 -1.05
CA SER A 285 -5.32 20.64 -0.85
C SER A 285 -6.64 20.26 -1.55
N PHE A 286 -6.98 18.97 -1.53
CA PHE A 286 -8.04 18.40 -2.36
C PHE A 286 -9.45 18.96 -2.09
N LEU A 287 -9.79 19.27 -0.83
CA LEU A 287 -11.06 19.89 -0.42
C LEU A 287 -10.88 21.40 -0.17
N GLY A 288 -10.10 22.07 -1.02
CA GLY A 288 -9.83 23.50 -0.89
C GLY A 288 -8.70 23.83 0.09
N GLY A 289 -8.03 22.83 0.66
CA GLY A 289 -6.84 23.04 1.48
C GLY A 289 -7.14 23.31 2.95
N GLU A 290 -8.30 22.88 3.44
CA GLU A 290 -8.58 22.91 4.87
C GLU A 290 -7.58 22.02 5.62
N LYS A 291 -6.83 22.63 6.53
CA LYS A 291 -5.77 21.93 7.26
C LYS A 291 -6.36 21.09 8.37
N THR A 292 -6.07 19.81 8.34
CA THR A 292 -6.36 18.93 9.48
C THR A 292 -5.45 19.21 10.68
N ASP A 293 -5.93 18.86 11.87
CA ASP A 293 -5.13 18.92 13.07
C ASP A 293 -4.02 17.85 13.08
N ARG A 294 -2.91 18.14 13.77
CA ARG A 294 -1.74 17.26 13.82
C ARG A 294 -2.00 15.90 14.50
N TRP A 295 -3.09 15.79 15.26
CA TRP A 295 -3.53 14.56 15.89
C TRP A 295 -4.41 13.70 14.99
N TYR A 296 -4.83 14.18 13.81
CA TYR A 296 -5.67 13.43 12.88
C TYR A 296 -5.08 12.04 12.59
N VAL A 297 -3.87 11.97 12.03
CA VAL A 297 -3.25 10.69 11.64
C VAL A 297 -3.00 9.78 12.85
N PRO A 298 -2.36 10.23 13.96
CA PRO A 298 -2.17 9.36 15.12
C PRO A 298 -3.49 8.88 15.75
N ARG A 299 -4.52 9.73 15.79
CA ARG A 299 -5.84 9.37 16.32
C ARG A 299 -6.48 8.29 15.45
N HIS A 300 -6.54 8.50 14.14
CA HIS A 300 -7.13 7.51 13.24
C HIS A 300 -6.31 6.20 13.17
N LEU A 301 -4.99 6.23 13.39
CA LEU A 301 -4.19 5.00 13.52
C LEU A 301 -4.65 4.19 14.74
N ILE A 302 -4.94 4.85 15.86
CA ILE A 302 -5.46 4.19 17.06
C ILE A 302 -6.89 3.71 16.83
N GLU A 303 -7.72 4.49 16.15
CA GLU A 303 -9.15 4.20 15.96
C GLU A 303 -9.41 3.10 14.90
N GLU A 304 -8.71 3.13 13.78
CA GLU A 304 -9.05 2.33 12.58
C GLU A 304 -8.18 1.08 12.42
N LEU A 305 -7.04 0.97 13.12
CA LEU A 305 -6.21 -0.24 13.08
C LEU A 305 -6.55 -1.21 14.21
N PRO A 306 -6.45 -2.53 13.96
CA PRO A 306 -6.50 -3.52 15.03
C PRO A 306 -5.39 -3.27 16.05
N LEU A 307 -5.76 -2.95 17.29
CA LEU A 307 -4.84 -2.44 18.32
C LEU A 307 -3.64 -3.35 18.60
N LEU A 308 -3.84 -4.67 18.60
CA LEU A 308 -2.73 -5.62 18.79
C LEU A 308 -1.74 -5.62 17.61
N LEU A 309 -2.23 -5.49 16.37
CA LEU A 309 -1.36 -5.34 15.20
C LEU A 309 -0.63 -4.00 15.23
N LEU A 310 -1.30 -2.93 15.66
CA LEU A 310 -0.67 -1.62 15.87
C LEU A 310 0.45 -1.69 16.92
N LEU A 311 0.21 -2.37 18.06
CA LEU A 311 1.23 -2.58 19.08
C LEU A 311 2.44 -3.34 18.53
N PHE A 312 2.21 -4.40 17.75
CA PHE A 312 3.30 -5.10 17.08
C PHE A 312 4.01 -4.22 16.04
N ALA A 313 3.30 -3.37 15.30
CA ALA A 313 3.90 -2.43 14.36
C ALA A 313 4.80 -1.41 15.07
N ILE A 314 4.34 -0.83 16.18
CA ILE A 314 5.11 0.09 17.03
C ILE A 314 6.38 -0.60 17.53
N THR A 315 6.27 -1.81 18.09
CA THR A 315 7.45 -2.55 18.56
C THR A 315 8.38 -2.95 17.42
N GLY A 316 7.85 -3.19 16.22
CA GLY A 316 8.61 -3.36 14.99
C GLY A 316 9.41 -2.11 14.62
N VAL A 317 8.80 -0.92 14.64
CA VAL A 317 9.49 0.37 14.43
C VAL A 317 10.60 0.56 15.45
N VAL A 318 10.32 0.31 16.74
CA VAL A 318 11.34 0.39 17.80
C VAL A 318 12.48 -0.59 17.54
N ALA A 319 12.18 -1.83 17.15
CA ALA A 319 13.20 -2.84 16.84
C ALA A 319 14.08 -2.43 15.63
N VAL A 320 13.49 -1.77 14.62
CA VAL A 320 14.22 -1.18 13.49
C VAL A 320 15.10 -0.02 13.95
N ALA A 321 14.59 0.89 14.78
CA ALA A 321 15.36 2.00 15.32
C ALA A 321 16.56 1.50 16.14
N VAL A 322 16.36 0.51 17.02
CA VAL A 322 17.44 -0.13 17.79
C VAL A 322 18.46 -0.81 16.86
N LEU A 323 18.02 -1.42 15.77
CA LEU A 323 18.90 -2.01 14.76
C LEU A 323 19.79 -0.95 14.10
N LEU A 324 19.19 0.17 13.69
CA LEU A 324 19.88 1.28 13.02
C LEU A 324 20.88 1.96 13.96
N LEU A 325 20.50 2.21 15.21
CA LEU A 325 21.37 2.85 16.22
C LEU A 325 22.60 2.00 16.59
N ARG A 326 22.52 0.68 16.43
CA ARG A 326 23.67 -0.22 16.70
C ARG A 326 24.68 -0.26 15.55
N ASP A 327 24.30 0.19 14.36
CA ASP A 327 25.10 0.25 13.11
C ASP A 327 26.14 -0.88 12.94
N ARG A 328 25.69 -2.13 13.07
CA ARG A 328 26.60 -3.28 12.91
C ARG A 328 26.81 -3.58 11.43
N ARG A 329 28.09 -3.72 11.03
CA ARG A 329 28.48 -3.95 9.62
C ARG A 329 27.82 -5.16 8.98
N ASP A 330 27.65 -6.24 9.73
CA ASP A 330 27.01 -7.49 9.31
C ASP A 330 25.48 -7.39 9.17
N GLU A 331 24.87 -6.34 9.75
CA GLU A 331 23.42 -6.09 9.72
C GLU A 331 23.01 -5.04 8.68
N ARG A 332 23.96 -4.39 7.99
CA ARG A 332 23.70 -3.28 7.05
C ARG A 332 22.68 -3.59 5.96
N VAL A 333 22.72 -4.81 5.39
CA VAL A 333 21.72 -5.22 4.38
C VAL A 333 20.32 -5.25 4.97
N LEU A 334 20.16 -5.81 6.17
CA LEU A 334 18.87 -5.90 6.85
C LEU A 334 18.40 -4.51 7.30
N SER A 335 19.29 -3.70 7.85
CA SER A 335 18.95 -2.36 8.33
C SER A 335 18.51 -1.45 7.18
N THR A 336 19.23 -1.42 6.06
CA THR A 336 18.82 -0.67 4.85
C THR A 336 17.48 -1.17 4.30
N ARG A 337 17.26 -2.48 4.25
CA ARG A 337 15.96 -3.05 3.82
C ARG A 337 14.82 -2.61 4.71
N LEU A 338 15.01 -2.64 6.03
CA LEU A 338 14.02 -2.19 7.00
C LEU A 338 13.84 -0.67 6.99
N SER A 339 14.87 0.11 6.65
CA SER A 339 14.72 1.55 6.39
C SER A 339 13.79 1.82 5.22
N LEU A 340 13.87 1.05 4.13
CA LEU A 340 12.93 1.19 3.00
C LEU A 340 11.48 0.91 3.42
N VAL A 341 11.25 -0.16 4.18
CA VAL A 341 9.93 -0.46 4.76
C VAL A 341 9.46 0.69 5.67
N GLY A 342 10.34 1.19 6.54
CA GLY A 342 10.02 2.31 7.42
C GLY A 342 9.69 3.60 6.67
N VAL A 343 10.40 3.90 5.57
CA VAL A 343 10.12 5.06 4.71
C VAL A 343 8.74 4.94 4.07
N GLN A 344 8.39 3.78 3.50
CA GLN A 344 7.03 3.57 2.98
C GLN A 344 5.97 3.78 4.07
N ALA A 345 6.20 3.27 5.28
CA ALA A 345 5.24 3.36 6.38
C ALA A 345 5.08 4.77 6.94
N LEU A 346 6.13 5.61 6.93
CA LEU A 346 6.17 6.82 7.75
C LEU A 346 6.41 8.12 6.98
N ALA A 347 7.07 8.11 5.82
CA ALA A 347 7.54 9.35 5.19
C ALA A 347 6.39 10.31 4.83
N LEU A 348 5.38 9.81 4.09
CA LEU A 348 4.24 10.63 3.70
C LEU A 348 3.22 10.84 4.84
N PRO A 349 2.92 9.86 5.72
CA PRO A 349 2.10 10.13 6.91
C PRO A 349 2.69 11.22 7.81
N VAL A 350 4.02 11.22 8.05
CA VAL A 350 4.70 12.27 8.81
C VAL A 350 4.65 13.60 8.05
N ALA A 351 4.87 13.60 6.73
CA ALA A 351 4.73 14.82 5.94
C ALA A 351 3.30 15.40 6.03
N ALA A 352 2.27 14.56 5.99
CA ALA A 352 0.88 14.99 6.14
C ALA A 352 0.61 15.65 7.50
N ILE A 353 1.15 15.08 8.59
CA ILE A 353 1.06 15.68 9.94
C ILE A 353 1.79 17.02 10.00
N VAL A 354 3.01 17.10 9.46
CA VAL A 354 3.85 18.30 9.54
C VAL A 354 3.28 19.44 8.70
N LEU A 355 2.80 19.13 7.48
CA LEU A 355 2.28 20.11 6.54
C LEU A 355 0.79 20.45 6.78
N GLY A 356 0.08 19.66 7.59
CA GLY A 356 -1.35 19.82 7.82
C GLY A 356 -2.15 19.54 6.56
N SER A 357 -1.87 18.42 5.88
CA SER A 357 -2.57 18.04 4.65
C SER A 357 -4.07 17.90 4.87
N ASP A 358 -4.82 18.12 3.81
CA ASP A 358 -6.28 18.01 3.74
C ASP A 358 -6.71 16.53 3.70
N LEU A 359 -6.81 15.95 4.91
CA LEU A 359 -7.22 14.57 5.15
C LEU A 359 -8.66 14.51 5.62
N TYR A 360 -9.40 13.51 5.16
CA TYR A 360 -10.81 13.38 5.49
C TYR A 360 -11.29 11.93 5.36
N HIS A 361 -12.33 11.61 6.14
CA HIS A 361 -12.95 10.28 6.19
C HIS A 361 -11.94 9.14 6.40
N GLY A 362 -11.10 9.29 7.43
CA GLY A 362 -10.18 8.26 7.91
C GLY A 362 -8.81 8.22 7.23
N LEU A 363 -8.13 7.08 7.29
CA LEU A 363 -6.77 6.89 6.75
C LEU A 363 -6.72 6.37 5.31
N ARG A 364 -7.84 6.32 4.58
CA ARG A 364 -7.86 5.79 3.20
C ARG A 364 -6.86 6.48 2.27
N GLN A 365 -6.66 7.80 2.44
CA GLN A 365 -5.69 8.58 1.66
C GLN A 365 -4.22 8.19 1.98
N LEU A 366 -3.99 7.49 3.09
CA LEU A 366 -2.69 6.98 3.55
C LEU A 366 -2.61 5.43 3.47
N LEU A 367 -3.54 4.78 2.73
CA LEU A 367 -3.59 3.32 2.59
C LEU A 367 -2.26 2.71 2.12
N PHE A 368 -1.47 3.46 1.36
CA PHE A 368 -0.13 3.04 0.90
C PHE A 368 0.88 2.75 2.00
N ALA A 369 0.66 3.25 3.22
CA ALA A 369 1.51 2.98 4.38
C ALA A 369 1.17 1.62 5.04
N ILE A 370 -0.09 1.16 4.93
CA ILE A 370 -0.60 -0.02 5.63
C ILE A 370 0.16 -1.32 5.29
N PRO A 371 0.50 -1.61 4.00
CA PRO A 371 1.33 -2.77 3.67
C PRO A 371 2.68 -2.81 4.41
N ALA A 372 3.35 -1.68 4.54
CA ALA A 372 4.62 -1.60 5.27
C ALA A 372 4.44 -1.70 6.79
N LEU A 373 3.35 -1.14 7.34
CA LEU A 373 2.99 -1.34 8.74
C LEU A 373 2.74 -2.82 9.05
N ALA A 374 2.12 -3.58 8.15
CA ALA A 374 1.94 -5.03 8.31
C ALA A 374 3.29 -5.81 8.32
N VAL A 375 4.25 -5.39 7.48
CA VAL A 375 5.63 -5.94 7.52
C VAL A 375 6.31 -5.60 8.86
N LEU A 376 6.17 -4.36 9.33
CA LEU A 376 6.73 -3.92 10.61
C LEU A 376 6.08 -4.65 11.79
N ALA A 377 4.76 -4.87 11.78
CA ALA A 377 4.05 -5.68 12.77
C ALA A 377 4.61 -7.11 12.80
N THR A 378 4.80 -7.71 11.63
CA THR A 378 5.39 -9.05 11.53
C THR A 378 6.82 -9.10 12.04
N TYR A 379 7.62 -8.07 11.76
CA TYR A 379 8.97 -7.93 12.30
C TYR A 379 8.96 -7.74 13.82
N GLY A 380 8.00 -7.00 14.37
CA GLY A 380 7.77 -6.86 15.81
C GLY A 380 7.40 -8.19 16.47
N ILE A 381 6.49 -8.97 15.87
CA ILE A 381 6.15 -10.32 16.33
C ILE A 381 7.41 -11.20 16.35
N ALA A 382 8.18 -11.21 15.27
CA ALA A 382 9.43 -11.97 15.20
C ALA A 382 10.41 -11.56 16.31
N TRP A 383 10.57 -10.25 16.55
CA TRP A 383 11.41 -9.69 17.61
C TRP A 383 11.04 -10.18 19.00
N TRP A 384 9.75 -10.24 19.32
CA TRP A 384 9.28 -10.78 20.60
C TRP A 384 9.41 -12.30 20.71
N LEU A 385 9.35 -13.05 19.60
CA LEU A 385 9.54 -14.50 19.62
C LEU A 385 10.99 -14.95 19.85
N GLN A 386 11.96 -14.03 19.88
CA GLN A 386 13.34 -14.33 20.32
C GLN A 386 13.46 -14.52 21.85
N ARG A 387 12.42 -14.21 22.61
CA ARG A 387 12.38 -14.37 24.08
C ARG A 387 12.34 -15.85 24.51
N PRO A 388 12.65 -16.18 25.78
CA PRO A 388 12.64 -17.55 26.28
C PRO A 388 11.32 -18.30 26.00
N ARG A 389 11.38 -19.64 25.95
CA ARG A 389 10.24 -20.51 25.56
C ARG A 389 8.89 -20.25 26.26
N PRO A 390 8.80 -19.99 27.59
CA PRO A 390 7.52 -19.70 28.21
C PRO A 390 6.94 -18.33 27.79
N GLU A 391 7.75 -17.39 27.30
CA GLU A 391 7.25 -16.11 26.77
C GLU A 391 6.89 -16.23 25.28
N ALA A 392 7.60 -17.09 24.54
CA ALA A 392 7.38 -17.28 23.11
C ALA A 392 5.98 -17.83 22.77
N TRP A 393 5.39 -18.70 23.60
CA TRP A 393 4.02 -19.19 23.36
C TRP A 393 2.96 -18.11 23.61
N LEU A 394 3.17 -17.25 24.62
CA LEU A 394 2.30 -16.10 24.90
C LEU A 394 2.31 -15.14 23.72
N VAL A 395 3.50 -14.81 23.20
CA VAL A 395 3.65 -13.95 22.02
C VAL A 395 3.01 -14.57 20.79
N ALA A 396 3.21 -15.88 20.55
CA ALA A 396 2.59 -16.57 19.41
C ALA A 396 1.06 -16.60 19.50
N SER A 397 0.52 -16.75 20.71
CA SER A 397 -0.92 -16.72 20.99
C SER A 397 -1.47 -15.31 20.78
N ALA A 398 -0.84 -14.29 21.37
CA ALA A 398 -1.20 -12.89 21.18
C ALA A 398 -1.14 -12.46 19.71
N ALA A 399 -0.11 -12.89 18.97
CA ALA A 399 -0.01 -12.67 17.53
C ALA A 399 -1.12 -13.38 16.74
N SER A 400 -1.50 -14.60 17.15
CA SER A 400 -2.63 -15.31 16.52
C SER A 400 -3.95 -14.59 16.79
N VAL A 401 -4.18 -14.12 18.02
CA VAL A 401 -5.35 -13.31 18.39
C VAL A 401 -5.38 -11.99 17.61
N ALA A 402 -4.22 -11.33 17.44
CA ALA A 402 -4.08 -10.11 16.66
C ALA A 402 -4.48 -10.27 15.18
N LEU A 403 -4.37 -11.48 14.63
CA LEU A 403 -4.82 -11.80 13.27
C LEU A 403 -6.30 -12.19 13.25
N VAL A 404 -6.73 -13.05 14.18
CA VAL A 404 -8.07 -13.66 14.15
C VAL A 404 -9.17 -12.66 14.51
N LEU A 405 -9.02 -11.86 15.56
CA LEU A 405 -10.08 -10.95 16.01
C LEU A 405 -10.54 -9.98 14.93
N PRO A 406 -9.66 -9.20 14.27
CA PRO A 406 -10.13 -8.29 13.23
C PRO A 406 -10.61 -9.03 11.97
N THR A 407 -10.23 -10.30 11.75
CA THR A 407 -10.83 -11.12 10.69
C THR A 407 -12.27 -11.54 11.04
N ILE A 408 -12.56 -11.83 12.32
CA ILE A 408 -13.94 -12.06 12.77
C ILE A 408 -14.77 -10.79 12.54
N ASP A 409 -14.23 -9.62 12.91
CA ASP A 409 -14.91 -8.35 12.68
C ASP A 409 -15.19 -8.14 11.18
N GLN A 410 -14.22 -8.43 10.31
CA GLN A 410 -14.43 -8.38 8.86
C GLN A 410 -15.55 -9.30 8.37
N VAL A 411 -15.68 -10.51 8.91
CA VAL A 411 -16.79 -11.42 8.56
C VAL A 411 -18.13 -10.82 8.97
N THR A 412 -18.20 -10.22 10.16
CA THR A 412 -19.44 -9.60 10.67
C THR A 412 -19.82 -8.32 9.92
N LEU A 413 -18.83 -7.59 9.42
CA LEU A 413 -19.02 -6.33 8.71
C LEU A 413 -19.29 -6.50 7.22
N GLN A 414 -19.08 -7.68 6.63
CA GLN A 414 -19.19 -7.87 5.17
C GLN A 414 -20.48 -7.30 4.56
N PRO A 415 -20.44 -6.45 3.50
CA PRO A 415 -19.26 -5.95 2.75
C PRO A 415 -18.76 -4.55 3.20
N TYR A 416 -19.07 -4.12 4.41
CA TYR A 416 -18.79 -2.80 4.99
C TYR A 416 -17.45 -2.72 5.74
N GLN A 417 -16.42 -3.49 5.38
CA GLN A 417 -15.14 -3.48 6.12
C GLN A 417 -14.45 -2.10 6.13
N THR A 418 -14.77 -1.21 5.19
CA THR A 418 -14.28 0.17 5.18
C THR A 418 -14.82 1.03 6.31
N THR A 419 -15.88 0.60 7.00
CA THR A 419 -16.47 1.28 8.16
C THR A 419 -15.89 0.78 9.49
N TYR A 420 -14.93 -0.14 9.46
CA TYR A 420 -14.35 -0.72 10.67
C TYR A 420 -13.69 0.34 11.55
N VAL A 421 -13.96 0.23 12.84
CA VAL A 421 -13.22 0.84 13.93
C VAL A 421 -12.98 -0.22 14.99
N ASN A 422 -11.93 -0.06 15.80
CA ASN A 422 -11.65 -1.06 16.82
C ASN A 422 -12.65 -0.98 17.99
N LEU A 423 -12.84 -2.10 18.69
CA LEU A 423 -13.76 -2.22 19.82
C LEU A 423 -13.58 -1.16 20.90
N ALA A 424 -12.35 -0.73 21.21
CA ALA A 424 -12.13 0.30 22.24
C ALA A 424 -12.70 1.65 21.77
N THR A 425 -12.55 1.99 20.49
CA THR A 425 -13.16 3.18 19.90
C THR A 425 -14.68 3.08 19.92
N ASP A 426 -15.26 1.96 19.52
CA ASP A 426 -16.71 1.74 19.57
C ASP A 426 -17.31 1.94 20.97
N LEU A 427 -16.59 1.49 22.01
CA LEU A 427 -17.05 1.65 23.40
C LEU A 427 -16.91 3.10 23.91
N LEU A 428 -15.94 3.85 23.40
CA LEU A 428 -15.62 5.21 23.87
C LEU A 428 -16.38 6.30 23.11
N VAL A 429 -16.71 6.07 21.83
CA VAL A 429 -17.53 6.98 21.02
C VAL A 429 -18.99 6.80 21.43
N GLY A 430 -19.40 7.53 22.47
CA GLY A 430 -20.78 7.56 22.94
C GLY A 430 -21.78 7.88 21.81
N ARG A 431 -23.03 7.41 21.97
CA ARG A 431 -24.12 7.50 20.99
C ARG A 431 -24.58 8.93 20.62
N ASP A 432 -23.94 9.96 21.17
CA ASP A 432 -24.41 11.35 21.11
C ASP A 432 -23.74 12.20 20.02
N LYS A 433 -22.74 11.68 19.29
CA LYS A 433 -22.15 12.39 18.14
C LYS A 433 -22.97 12.16 16.85
N PRO A 434 -23.14 13.17 15.97
CA PRO A 434 -23.73 13.00 14.63
C PRO A 434 -23.03 11.88 13.84
N ALA A 435 -23.80 11.07 13.09
CA ALA A 435 -23.29 9.88 12.38
C ALA A 435 -22.10 10.20 11.45
N ASP A 436 -22.14 11.32 10.72
CA ASP A 436 -21.10 11.74 9.78
C ASP A 436 -19.79 12.18 10.46
N SER A 437 -19.82 12.43 11.77
CA SER A 437 -18.66 12.82 12.59
C SER A 437 -18.07 11.67 13.40
N ARG A 438 -18.62 10.45 13.26
CA ARG A 438 -18.11 9.25 13.93
C ARG A 438 -17.00 8.60 13.11
N PRO A 439 -15.94 8.10 13.76
CA PRO A 439 -15.05 7.13 13.14
C PRO A 439 -15.88 5.97 12.55
N GLY A 440 -15.51 5.49 11.35
CA GLY A 440 -16.23 4.39 10.69
C GLY A 440 -17.45 4.79 9.85
N GLY A 441 -17.58 6.05 9.42
CA GLY A 441 -18.65 6.44 8.49
C GLY A 441 -18.57 5.75 7.12
N ASP A 442 -19.73 5.45 6.51
CA ASP A 442 -19.81 4.86 5.16
C ASP A 442 -19.62 5.92 4.06
N TYR A 443 -18.41 6.47 3.97
CA TYR A 443 -18.03 7.43 2.93
C TYR A 443 -18.28 6.90 1.51
N TRP A 444 -18.04 5.61 1.32
CA TRP A 444 -18.16 4.95 0.03
C TRP A 444 -19.61 4.68 -0.37
N ARG A 445 -20.55 4.85 0.57
CA ARG A 445 -21.99 4.61 0.40
C ARG A 445 -22.27 3.17 -0.06
N VAL A 446 -21.46 2.22 0.39
CA VAL A 446 -21.61 0.79 0.06
C VAL A 446 -22.97 0.27 0.56
N SER A 447 -23.54 0.92 1.58
CA SER A 447 -24.87 0.61 2.13
C SER A 447 -26.05 1.07 1.28
N ILE A 448 -25.84 1.91 0.27
CA ILE A 448 -26.92 2.44 -0.59
C ILE A 448 -26.99 1.59 -1.87
N PRO A 449 -28.02 0.74 -2.04
CA PRO A 449 -28.10 -0.16 -3.18
C PRO A 449 -28.37 0.54 -4.52
N GLU A 450 -28.93 1.75 -4.53
CA GLU A 450 -29.56 2.36 -5.72
C GLU A 450 -29.00 3.71 -6.20
N LEU A 451 -27.74 4.09 -5.93
CA LEU A 451 -27.16 5.25 -6.63
C LEU A 451 -26.73 4.87 -8.05
N VAL A 452 -27.74 4.72 -8.93
CA VAL A 452 -27.62 4.64 -10.40
C VAL A 452 -27.73 6.04 -11.00
#